data_AF-A0A961ZXD4-F1
#
_entry.id   AF-A0A961ZXD4-F1
#
_cell.length_a   1.000
_cell.length_b   1.000
_cell.length_c   1.000
_cell.angle_alpha   90.00
_cell.angle_beta   90.00
_cell.angle_gamma   90.00
#
_symmetry.space_group_name_H-M   'P 1'
#
loop_
_entity.id
_entity.type
_entity.pdbx_description
1 polymer ?
#
loop_
_entity_poly.entity_id
_entity_poly.type
_entity_poly.pdbx_seq_one_letter_code
_entity_poly.pdbx_strand_id
1 'polypeptide(L)'
;GAICYLDEVVEARKDVTVVLHPLTDDRRILPIDRTGEELEAPPDFMLVASYNPGYQSIIKTLKPSTRQRFLAVEFNFPPAEQETAIVSKESGLSKDKTAPLIRLAGKLRALKGQDLEEGVSTRLLVYCATLIANGMPIERAVTAALIEPLSDDADVKHGLMDLVAAVYG
;
A
#
# COMPACT_ATOMS: atom_id res chain seq x y z
N GLY A 1 -6.44 26.68 -6.59
CA GLY A 1 -7.03 25.40 -6.16
C GLY A 1 -6.06 24.30 -6.53
N ALA A 2 -5.39 23.72 -5.54
CA ALA A 2 -4.47 22.59 -5.76
C ALA A 2 -5.20 21.27 -5.50
N ILE A 3 -4.52 20.15 -5.76
CA ILE A 3 -4.94 18.84 -5.32
C ILE A 3 -4.50 18.65 -3.86
N CYS A 4 -5.45 18.40 -2.97
CA CYS A 4 -5.17 17.97 -1.59
C CYS A 4 -5.26 16.45 -1.54
N TYR A 5 -4.12 15.78 -1.37
CA TYR A 5 -4.05 14.32 -1.21
C TYR A 5 -3.93 13.96 0.26
N LEU A 6 -4.95 13.31 0.80
CA LEU A 6 -5.00 12.78 2.16
C LEU A 6 -4.62 11.31 2.13
N ASP A 7 -3.34 11.05 2.39
CA ASP A 7 -2.82 9.68 2.49
C ASP A 7 -3.28 9.03 3.79
N GLU A 8 -3.72 7.77 3.72
CA GLU A 8 -4.18 6.98 4.87
C GLU A 8 -5.23 7.70 5.73
N VAL A 9 -6.28 8.23 5.10
CA VAL A 9 -7.31 9.07 5.76
C VAL A 9 -8.02 8.39 6.95
N VAL A 10 -7.98 7.06 7.03
CA VAL A 10 -8.52 6.26 8.14
C VAL A 10 -7.71 6.39 9.43
N GLU A 11 -6.44 6.78 9.35
CA GLU A 11 -5.55 7.02 10.50
C GLU A 11 -5.80 8.40 11.13
N ALA A 12 -6.42 9.32 10.40
CA ALA A 12 -6.81 10.61 10.92
C ALA A 12 -7.85 10.46 12.04
N ARG A 13 -7.81 11.39 13.01
CA ARG A 13 -8.83 11.44 14.04
C ARG A 13 -10.21 11.68 13.42
N LYS A 14 -11.25 11.10 14.01
CA LYS A 14 -12.61 11.11 13.45
C LYS A 14 -13.18 12.52 13.27
N ASP A 15 -12.87 13.43 14.19
CA ASP A 15 -13.22 14.85 14.13
C ASP A 15 -12.59 15.56 12.92
N VAL A 16 -11.35 15.23 12.56
CA VAL A 16 -10.67 15.80 11.38
C VAL A 16 -11.39 15.41 10.08
N THR A 17 -11.86 14.18 9.96
CA THR A 17 -12.53 13.72 8.72
C THR A 17 -13.90 14.38 8.49
N VAL A 18 -14.54 14.90 9.55
CA VAL A 18 -15.85 15.57 9.45
C VAL A 18 -15.70 17.00 8.92
N VAL A 19 -14.59 17.66 9.23
CA VAL A 19 -14.24 19.01 8.71
C VAL A 19 -14.14 19.02 7.19
N LEU A 20 -13.92 17.86 6.56
CA LEU A 20 -13.84 17.71 5.10
C LEU A 20 -15.20 17.61 4.43
N HIS A 21 -16.30 17.36 5.16
CA HIS A 21 -17.62 17.18 4.53
C HIS A 21 -18.08 18.39 3.72
N PRO A 22 -17.92 19.64 4.20
CA PRO A 22 -18.29 20.83 3.42
C PRO A 22 -17.41 21.05 2.17
N LEU A 23 -16.20 20.50 2.12
CA LEU A 23 -15.36 20.52 0.92
C LEU A 23 -15.83 19.57 -0.19
N THR A 24 -16.67 18.59 0.17
CA THR A 24 -17.16 17.53 -0.72
C THR A 24 -18.63 17.66 -1.08
N ASP A 25 -19.33 18.67 -0.55
CA ASP A 25 -20.70 19.01 -0.93
C ASP A 25 -20.73 20.27 -1.84
N ASP A 26 -21.93 20.67 -2.25
CA ASP A 26 -22.11 21.79 -3.20
C ASP A 26 -21.58 23.14 -2.69
N ARG A 27 -21.38 23.29 -1.37
CA ARG A 27 -20.88 24.54 -0.78
C ARG A 27 -19.38 24.73 -1.02
N ARG A 28 -18.62 23.64 -1.09
CA ARG A 28 -17.16 23.65 -1.29
C ARG A 28 -16.42 24.64 -0.37
N ILE A 29 -16.71 24.59 0.93
CA ILE A 29 -16.08 25.48 1.93
C ILE A 29 -15.20 24.70 2.93
N LEU A 30 -14.25 25.39 3.55
CA LEU A 30 -13.46 24.88 4.67
C LEU A 30 -13.58 25.82 5.87
N PRO A 31 -14.35 25.44 6.91
CA PRO A 31 -14.39 26.20 8.16
C PRO A 31 -13.13 25.99 8.98
N ILE A 32 -12.56 27.07 9.53
CA ILE A 32 -11.42 27.06 10.43
C ILE A 32 -11.87 27.56 11.81
N ASP A 33 -12.33 26.63 12.65
CA ASP A 33 -12.92 26.93 13.96
C ASP A 33 -12.05 27.81 14.86
N ARG A 34 -10.72 27.68 14.77
CA ARG A 34 -9.78 28.43 15.62
C ARG A 34 -9.70 29.92 15.26
N THR A 35 -9.89 30.26 13.99
CA THR A 35 -9.83 31.64 13.49
C THR A 35 -11.21 32.22 13.23
N GLY A 36 -12.25 31.36 13.16
CA GLY A 36 -13.60 31.75 12.76
C GLY A 36 -13.72 32.07 11.27
N GLU A 37 -12.70 31.72 10.48
CA GLU A 37 -12.69 31.95 9.04
C GLU A 37 -13.42 30.82 8.31
N GLU A 38 -14.07 31.18 7.20
CA GLU A 38 -14.64 30.25 6.24
C GLU A 38 -13.97 30.49 4.89
N LEU A 39 -13.25 29.48 4.40
CA LEU A 39 -12.56 29.56 3.12
C LEU A 39 -13.40 28.91 2.02
N GLU A 40 -13.65 29.63 0.94
CA GLU A 40 -14.25 29.07 -0.27
C GLU A 40 -13.18 28.33 -1.08
N ALA A 41 -13.43 27.06 -1.41
CA ALA A 41 -12.51 26.26 -2.20
C ALA A 41 -12.54 26.74 -3.66
N PRO A 42 -11.39 27.12 -4.25
CA PRO A 42 -11.36 27.57 -5.65
C PRO A 42 -11.88 26.50 -6.61
N PRO A 43 -12.38 26.87 -7.81
CA PRO A 43 -12.93 25.93 -8.79
C PRO A 43 -12.05 24.70 -9.06
N ASP A 44 -10.74 24.93 -9.18
CA ASP A 44 -9.72 23.89 -9.48
C ASP A 44 -9.29 23.04 -8.28
N PHE A 45 -9.81 23.32 -7.07
CA PHE A 45 -9.49 22.51 -5.89
C PHE A 45 -10.05 21.09 -6.06
N MET A 46 -9.20 20.08 -5.81
CA MET A 46 -9.60 18.68 -5.81
C MET A 46 -9.16 18.00 -4.52
N LEU A 47 -10.08 17.25 -3.91
CA LEU A 47 -9.78 16.40 -2.76
C LEU A 47 -9.61 14.95 -3.22
N VAL A 48 -8.47 14.35 -2.87
CA VAL A 48 -8.17 12.93 -3.11
C VAL A 48 -7.81 12.30 -1.77
N ALA A 49 -8.29 11.10 -1.51
CA ALA A 49 -7.97 10.37 -0.29
C ALA A 49 -7.62 8.91 -0.61
N SER A 50 -6.69 8.34 0.14
CA SER A 50 -6.34 6.92 0.10
C SER A 50 -6.62 6.25 1.45
N TYR A 51 -6.87 4.95 1.43
CA TYR A 51 -6.87 4.10 2.62
C TYR A 51 -6.72 2.64 2.23
N ASN A 52 -6.19 1.81 3.14
CA ASN A 52 -6.08 0.37 2.96
C ASN A 52 -7.27 -0.33 3.66
N PRO A 53 -8.20 -0.94 2.91
CA PRO A 53 -9.32 -1.66 3.52
C PRO A 53 -8.81 -2.93 4.24
N GLY A 54 -9.35 -3.20 5.42
CA GLY A 54 -9.03 -4.42 6.18
C GLY A 54 -7.78 -4.33 7.06
N TYR A 55 -7.13 -3.17 7.17
CA TYR A 55 -6.00 -2.98 8.08
C TYR A 55 -6.47 -3.04 9.54
N GLN A 56 -6.09 -4.13 10.23
CA GLN A 56 -6.01 -4.44 11.67
C GLN A 56 -7.01 -3.89 12.71
N SER A 57 -8.06 -3.16 12.38
CA SER A 57 -9.19 -3.03 13.31
C SER A 57 -10.49 -2.68 12.60
N ILE A 58 -11.55 -3.42 12.94
CA ILE A 58 -12.95 -3.06 12.67
C ILE A 58 -13.24 -1.59 13.08
N ILE A 59 -12.42 -1.02 13.96
CA ILE A 59 -12.53 0.30 14.59
C ILE A 59 -12.09 1.45 13.67
N LYS A 60 -11.21 1.21 12.67
CA LYS A 60 -10.66 2.23 11.76
C LYS A 60 -11.16 2.09 10.31
N THR A 61 -12.46 1.89 10.14
CA THR A 61 -13.10 1.96 8.82
C THR A 61 -13.64 3.35 8.55
N LEU A 62 -13.58 3.79 7.28
CA LEU A 62 -14.27 5.00 6.85
C LEU A 62 -15.78 4.82 7.02
N LYS A 63 -16.41 5.78 7.71
CA LYS A 63 -17.87 5.79 7.88
C LYS A 63 -18.56 5.79 6.50
N PRO A 64 -19.70 5.09 6.34
CA PRO A 64 -20.47 5.12 5.09
C PRO A 64 -20.77 6.54 4.58
N SER A 65 -21.09 7.47 5.48
CA SER A 65 -21.35 8.86 5.14
C SER A 65 -20.14 9.59 4.54
N THR A 66 -18.92 9.25 4.95
CA THR A 66 -17.71 9.80 4.31
C THR A 66 -17.48 9.13 2.96
N ARG A 67 -17.61 7.81 2.85
CA ARG A 67 -17.40 7.09 1.57
C ARG A 67 -18.37 7.52 0.47
N GLN A 68 -19.63 7.78 0.81
CA GLN A 68 -20.66 8.22 -0.14
C GLN A 68 -20.44 9.64 -0.70
N ARG A 69 -19.37 10.34 -0.29
CA ARG A 69 -18.97 11.65 -0.80
C ARG A 69 -17.79 11.59 -1.77
N PHE A 70 -17.27 10.40 -2.05
CA PHE A 70 -16.15 10.19 -2.96
C PHE A 70 -16.56 9.28 -4.11
N LEU A 71 -15.97 9.53 -5.28
CA LEU A 71 -15.79 8.50 -6.29
C LEU A 71 -14.63 7.58 -5.85
N ALA A 72 -14.77 6.28 -6.05
CA ALA A 72 -13.80 5.29 -5.58
C ALA A 72 -13.14 4.56 -6.75
N VAL A 73 -11.84 4.34 -6.64
CA VAL A 73 -11.05 3.45 -7.51
C VAL A 73 -10.33 2.48 -6.59
N GLU A 74 -10.53 1.18 -6.83
CA GLU A 74 -9.85 0.13 -6.09
C GLU A 74 -8.54 -0.24 -6.78
N PHE A 75 -7.48 -0.40 -5.99
CA PHE A 75 -6.18 -0.84 -6.46
C PHE A 75 -5.87 -2.22 -5.89
N ASN A 76 -5.26 -3.07 -6.71
CA ASN A 76 -4.71 -4.35 -6.32
C ASN A 76 -3.30 -4.48 -6.91
N PHE A 77 -2.57 -5.52 -6.53
CA PHE A 77 -1.28 -5.81 -7.13
C PHE A 77 -1.42 -5.98 -8.66
N PRO A 78 -0.49 -5.43 -9.45
CA PRO A 78 -0.56 -5.55 -10.90
C PRO A 78 -0.45 -7.01 -11.35
N PRO A 79 -0.94 -7.36 -12.57
CA PRO A 79 -0.64 -8.63 -13.20
C PRO A 79 0.87 -8.87 -13.26
N ALA A 80 1.29 -10.14 -13.19
CA ALA A 80 2.70 -10.50 -13.02
C ALA A 80 3.65 -9.89 -14.07
N GLU A 81 3.20 -9.78 -15.33
CA GLU A 81 3.99 -9.15 -16.40
C GLU A 81 4.21 -7.65 -16.14
N GLN A 82 3.16 -6.93 -15.76
CA GLN A 82 3.23 -5.50 -15.44
C GLN A 82 4.04 -5.26 -14.18
N GLU A 83 3.85 -6.07 -13.14
CA GLU A 83 4.61 -5.96 -11.89
C GLU A 83 6.11 -6.25 -12.12
N THR A 84 6.43 -7.24 -12.96
CA THR A 84 7.81 -7.52 -13.37
C THR A 84 8.44 -6.31 -14.06
N ALA A 85 7.70 -5.66 -14.97
CA ALA A 85 8.19 -4.47 -15.66
C ALA A 85 8.40 -3.28 -14.71
N ILE A 86 7.48 -3.06 -13.77
CA ILE A 86 7.58 -2.02 -12.74
C ILE A 86 8.81 -2.28 -11.86
N VAL A 87 8.90 -3.45 -11.24
CA VAL A 87 10.00 -3.77 -10.31
C VAL A 87 11.35 -3.75 -11.02
N SER A 88 11.44 -4.27 -12.24
CA SER A 88 12.67 -4.22 -13.05
C SER A 88 13.11 -2.79 -13.33
N LYS A 89 12.17 -1.91 -13.71
CA LYS A 89 12.45 -0.50 -13.99
C LYS A 89 12.90 0.26 -12.73
N GLU A 90 12.19 0.10 -11.62
CA GLU A 90 12.45 0.84 -10.38
C GLU A 90 13.72 0.38 -9.66
N SER A 91 14.08 -0.90 -9.78
CA SER A 91 15.26 -1.46 -9.08
C SER A 91 16.53 -1.54 -9.94
N GLY A 92 16.40 -1.45 -11.27
CA GLY A 92 17.49 -1.73 -12.20
C GLY A 92 17.82 -3.22 -12.37
N LEU A 93 17.11 -4.13 -11.69
CA LEU A 93 17.28 -5.57 -11.87
C LEU A 93 16.66 -6.00 -13.20
N SER A 94 17.34 -6.87 -13.97
CA SER A 94 16.83 -7.38 -15.25
C SER A 94 15.51 -8.15 -15.07
N LYS A 95 14.58 -8.01 -16.01
CA LYS A 95 13.28 -8.72 -16.01
C LYS A 95 13.39 -10.23 -15.73
N ASP A 96 14.39 -10.90 -16.28
CA ASP A 96 14.61 -12.35 -16.08
C ASP A 96 14.90 -12.70 -14.62
N LYS A 97 15.60 -11.82 -13.89
CA LYS A 97 15.89 -11.97 -12.45
C LYS A 97 14.73 -11.46 -11.58
N THR A 98 13.92 -10.53 -12.09
CA THR A 98 12.73 -10.03 -11.39
C THR A 98 11.55 -11.01 -11.45
N ALA A 99 11.34 -11.72 -12.56
CA ALA A 99 10.20 -12.62 -12.73
C ALA A 99 10.09 -13.71 -11.63
N PRO A 100 11.19 -14.36 -11.18
CA PRO A 100 11.15 -15.26 -10.02
C PRO A 100 10.70 -14.58 -8.72
N LEU A 101 11.09 -13.32 -8.47
CA LEU A 101 10.61 -12.56 -7.30
C LEU A 101 9.10 -12.33 -7.36
N ILE A 102 8.55 -12.03 -8.54
CA ILE A 102 7.10 -11.85 -8.70
C ILE A 102 6.36 -13.17 -8.50
N ARG A 103 6.91 -14.29 -8.98
CA ARG A 103 6.34 -15.63 -8.71
C ARG A 103 6.34 -15.96 -7.21
N LEU A 104 7.44 -15.67 -6.52
CA LEU A 104 7.52 -15.81 -5.07
C LEU A 104 6.47 -14.95 -4.37
N ALA A 105 6.35 -13.67 -4.73
CA ALA A 105 5.31 -12.80 -4.17
C ALA A 105 3.90 -13.33 -4.41
N GLY A 106 3.61 -13.89 -5.58
CA GLY A 106 2.32 -14.54 -5.85
C GLY A 106 2.01 -15.65 -4.85
N LYS A 107 2.99 -16.52 -4.55
CA LYS A 107 2.86 -17.58 -3.53
C LYS A 107 2.68 -17.00 -2.12
N LEU A 108 3.49 -16.00 -1.75
CA LEU A 108 3.40 -15.36 -0.43
C LEU A 108 2.06 -14.64 -0.22
N ARG A 109 1.55 -13.94 -1.24
CA ARG A 109 0.24 -13.28 -1.20
C ARG A 109 -0.92 -14.26 -1.06
N ALA A 110 -0.78 -15.49 -1.55
CA ALA A 110 -1.79 -16.54 -1.39
C ALA A 110 -1.92 -17.04 0.06
N LEU A 111 -0.92 -16.79 0.91
CA LEU A 111 -0.95 -17.12 2.35
C LEU A 111 -1.63 -16.03 3.20
N LYS A 112 -2.02 -14.90 2.60
CA LYS A 112 -2.71 -13.82 3.31
C LYS A 112 -4.01 -14.34 3.94
N GLY A 113 -4.19 -14.09 5.23
CA GLY A 113 -5.35 -14.50 6.02
C GLY A 113 -5.29 -15.93 6.53
N GLN A 114 -4.20 -16.66 6.30
CA GLN A 114 -3.91 -17.98 6.89
C GLN A 114 -2.71 -17.85 7.82
N ASP A 115 -1.52 -17.76 7.22
CA ASP A 115 -0.23 -17.70 7.93
C ASP A 115 0.35 -16.28 7.96
N LEU A 116 -0.16 -15.38 7.10
CA LEU A 116 0.27 -13.99 7.02
C LEU A 116 -0.88 -13.02 7.23
N GLU A 117 -0.64 -11.97 8.00
CA GLU A 117 -1.59 -10.87 8.16
C GLU A 117 -1.74 -10.09 6.84
N GLU A 118 -0.63 -9.84 6.15
CA GLU A 118 -0.58 -9.12 4.89
C GLU A 118 0.28 -9.84 3.84
N GLY A 119 -0.06 -9.65 2.58
CA GLY A 119 0.76 -10.14 1.47
C GLY A 119 1.92 -9.19 1.16
N VAL A 120 2.96 -9.72 0.51
CA VAL A 120 4.11 -8.93 0.04
C VAL A 120 3.65 -7.78 -0.87
N SER A 121 4.01 -6.56 -0.51
CA SER A 121 3.77 -5.39 -1.35
C SER A 121 4.76 -5.28 -2.50
N THR A 122 4.37 -4.61 -3.59
CA THR A 122 5.30 -4.27 -4.69
C THR A 122 6.47 -3.42 -4.21
N ARG A 123 6.29 -2.62 -3.15
CA ARG A 123 7.37 -1.83 -2.52
C ARG A 123 8.47 -2.74 -1.96
N LEU A 124 8.11 -3.80 -1.25
CA LEU A 124 9.09 -4.76 -0.71
C LEU A 124 9.81 -5.52 -1.84
N LEU A 125 9.12 -5.80 -2.96
CA LEU A 125 9.74 -6.38 -4.15
C LEU A 125 10.76 -5.44 -4.78
N VAL A 126 10.48 -4.13 -4.86
CA VAL A 126 11.45 -3.13 -5.32
C VAL A 126 12.67 -3.10 -4.40
N TYR A 127 12.49 -3.14 -3.08
CA TYR A 127 13.61 -3.19 -2.12
C TYR A 127 14.45 -4.45 -2.32
N CYS A 128 13.82 -5.62 -2.36
CA CYS A 128 14.51 -6.89 -2.58
C CYS A 128 15.29 -6.90 -3.90
N ALA A 129 14.66 -6.49 -5.00
CA ALA A 129 15.30 -6.42 -6.31
C ALA A 129 16.45 -5.41 -6.34
N THR A 130 16.33 -4.28 -5.64
CA THR A 130 17.40 -3.27 -5.53
C THR A 130 18.61 -3.83 -4.78
N LEU A 131 18.39 -4.56 -3.68
CA LEU A 131 19.49 -5.23 -2.97
C LEU A 131 20.23 -6.23 -3.86
N ILE A 132 19.48 -7.04 -4.63
CA ILE A 132 20.05 -8.01 -5.57
C ILE A 132 20.82 -7.31 -6.70
N ALA A 133 20.28 -6.22 -7.25
CA ALA A 133 20.94 -5.43 -8.28
C ALA A 133 22.28 -4.84 -7.80
N ASN A 134 22.37 -4.53 -6.49
CA ASN A 134 23.60 -4.06 -5.84
C ASN A 134 24.52 -5.20 -5.35
N GLY A 135 24.28 -6.44 -5.78
CA GLY A 135 25.18 -7.57 -5.54
C GLY A 135 24.90 -8.35 -4.25
N MET A 136 23.82 -8.07 -3.53
CA MET A 136 23.43 -8.90 -2.39
C MET A 136 22.98 -10.29 -2.89
N PRO A 137 23.40 -11.40 -2.24
CA PRO A 137 22.89 -12.72 -2.53
C PRO A 137 21.36 -12.77 -2.41
N ILE A 138 20.70 -13.48 -3.33
CA ILE A 138 19.23 -13.53 -3.44
C ILE A 138 18.58 -13.95 -2.12
N GLU A 139 19.07 -15.02 -1.51
CA GLU A 139 18.56 -15.53 -0.24
C GLU A 139 18.57 -14.44 0.84
N ARG A 140 19.72 -13.77 1.02
CA ARG A 140 19.85 -12.69 2.00
C ARG A 140 18.95 -11.50 1.70
N ALA A 141 18.81 -11.12 0.43
CA ALA A 141 17.93 -10.03 0.02
C ALA A 141 16.45 -10.35 0.27
N VAL A 142 16.03 -11.58 -0.05
CA VAL A 142 14.68 -12.07 0.20
C VAL A 142 14.40 -12.13 1.70
N THR A 143 15.30 -12.67 2.51
CA THR A 143 15.13 -12.71 3.97
C THR A 143 14.95 -11.31 4.54
N ALA A 144 15.86 -10.38 4.21
CA ALA A 144 15.85 -9.04 4.78
C ALA A 144 14.66 -8.18 4.31
N ALA A 145 14.29 -8.26 3.03
CA ALA A 145 13.29 -7.36 2.45
C ALA A 145 11.88 -7.96 2.38
N LEU A 146 11.75 -9.29 2.36
CA LEU A 146 10.46 -9.97 2.27
C LEU A 146 10.11 -10.73 3.54
N ILE A 147 11.01 -11.56 4.08
CA ILE A 147 10.64 -12.49 5.18
C ILE A 147 10.53 -11.76 6.52
N GLU A 148 11.57 -11.03 6.92
CA GLU A 148 11.59 -10.31 8.20
C GLU A 148 10.46 -9.28 8.34
N PRO A 149 10.06 -8.54 7.29
CA PRO A 149 8.95 -7.58 7.41
C PRO A 149 7.54 -8.20 7.42
N LEU A 150 7.38 -9.47 7.02
CA LEU A 150 6.06 -10.10 6.90
C LEU A 150 5.57 -10.78 8.17
N SER A 151 6.49 -11.20 9.04
CA SER A 151 6.16 -11.92 10.27
C SER A 151 7.32 -11.80 11.25
N ASP A 152 7.02 -11.84 12.55
CA ASP A 152 7.99 -12.03 13.62
C ASP A 152 8.04 -13.48 14.11
N ASP A 153 7.09 -14.32 13.70
CA ASP A 153 6.96 -15.72 14.11
C ASP A 153 8.00 -16.60 13.38
N ALA A 154 8.78 -17.35 14.16
CA ALA A 154 9.88 -18.16 13.64
C ALA A 154 9.41 -19.34 12.77
N ASP A 155 8.27 -19.97 13.11
CA ASP A 155 7.72 -21.11 12.37
C ASP A 155 7.15 -20.63 11.03
N VAL A 156 6.45 -19.47 11.04
CA VAL A 156 6.00 -18.81 9.81
C VAL A 156 7.20 -18.47 8.93
N LYS A 157 8.23 -17.80 9.47
CA LYS A 157 9.45 -17.46 8.72
C LYS A 157 10.09 -18.69 8.07
N HIS A 158 10.15 -19.81 8.80
CA HIS A 158 10.68 -21.06 8.27
C HIS A 158 9.87 -21.56 7.07
N GLY A 159 8.55 -21.63 7.18
CA GLY A 159 7.67 -22.02 6.09
C GLY A 159 7.75 -21.08 4.87
N LEU A 160 7.93 -19.77 5.09
CA LEU A 160 8.15 -18.84 3.99
C LEU A 160 9.48 -19.10 3.28
N MET A 161 10.55 -19.45 4.00
CA MET A 161 11.85 -19.77 3.42
C MET A 161 11.80 -21.05 2.56
N ASP A 162 10.98 -22.03 2.92
CA ASP A 162 10.74 -23.21 2.08
C ASP A 162 10.13 -22.83 0.72
N LEU A 163 9.25 -21.83 0.69
CA LEU A 163 8.73 -21.28 -0.57
C LEU A 163 9.80 -20.58 -1.40
N VAL A 164 10.77 -19.93 -0.75
CA VAL A 164 11.93 -19.33 -1.42
C VAL A 164 12.76 -20.41 -2.09
N ALA A 165 13.09 -21.48 -1.35
CA ALA A 165 13.82 -22.63 -1.88
C ALA A 165 13.06 -23.28 -3.05
N ALA A 166 11.75 -23.41 -2.98
CA ALA A 166 10.94 -23.97 -4.07
C ALA A 166 10.86 -23.09 -5.34
N VAL A 167 11.26 -21.81 -5.27
CA VAL A 167 11.28 -20.90 -6.44
C VAL A 167 12.69 -20.73 -7.02
N TYR A 168 13.73 -20.81 -6.18
CA TYR A 168 15.12 -20.53 -6.53
C TYR A 168 16.06 -21.75 -6.49
N GLY A 169 15.65 -22.83 -5.85
CA GLY A 169 16.36 -24.11 -5.82
C GLY A 169 16.10 -25.00 -7.03
#